data_AF-A0A5K0WWW9-F1
#
_entry.id   AF-A0A5K0WWW9-F1
#
_cell.length_a   1.000
_cell.length_b   1.000
_cell.length_c   1.000
_cell.angle_alpha   90.00
_cell.angle_beta   90.00
_cell.angle_gamma   90.00
#
_symmetry.space_group_name_H-M   'P 1'
#
loop_
_entity.id
_entity.type
_entity.pdbx_description
1 polymer ?
#
loop_
_entity_poly.entity_id
_entity_poly.type
_entity_poly.pdbx_seq_one_letter_code
_entity_poly.pdbx_strand_id
1 'polypeptide(L)' 'DEGKLRDALKFANACGALTVTERGAIPALPTREAVQQAIVQFAA' A
#
# COMPACT_ATOMS: atom_id res chain seq x y z
N ASP A 1 3.94 5.01 -19.96
CA ASP A 1 4.92 4.06 -19.40
C ASP A 1 4.25 2.99 -18.56
N GLU A 2 4.25 1.74 -19.04
CA GLU A 2 3.70 0.59 -18.31
C GLU A 2 4.36 0.39 -16.94
N GLY A 3 5.69 0.58 -16.84
CA GLY A 3 6.43 0.42 -15.60
C GLY A 3 5.91 1.31 -14.47
N LYS A 4 5.75 2.61 -14.74
CA LYS A 4 5.23 3.58 -13.77
C LYS A 4 3.80 3.23 -13.32
N LEU A 5 2.97 2.75 -14.25
CA LEU A 5 1.61 2.31 -13.92
C LEU A 5 1.62 1.09 -13.00
N ARG A 6 2.47 0.09 -13.30
CA ARG A 6 2.59 -1.11 -12.47
C ARG A 6 3.07 -0.78 -11.06
N ASP A 7 4.01 0.15 -10.91
CA ASP A 7 4.48 0.60 -9.59
C ASP A 7 3.40 1.33 -8.80
N ALA A 8 2.62 2.20 -9.47
CA ALA A 8 1.48 2.87 -8.85
C ALA A 8 0.41 1.87 -8.37
N LEU A 9 0.11 0.84 -9.18
CA LEU A 9 -0.85 -0.21 -8.81
C LEU A 9 -0.37 -1.04 -7.62
N LYS A 10 0.92 -1.39 -7.56
CA LYS A 10 1.50 -2.08 -6.39
C LYS A 10 1.35 -1.27 -5.11
N PHE A 11 1.67 0.03 -5.18
CA PHE A 11 1.51 0.94 -4.06
C PHE A 11 0.05 1.04 -3.60
N ALA A 12 -0.88 1.20 -4.55
CA ALA A 12 -2.31 1.29 -4.26
C ALA A 12 -2.85 0.01 -3.60
N ASN A 13 -2.46 -1.16 -4.09
CA ASN A 13 -2.86 -2.46 -3.53
C ASN A 13 -2.35 -2.64 -2.09
N ALA A 14 -1.08 -2.30 -1.83
CA ALA A 14 -0.52 -2.36 -0.48
C ALA A 14 -1.21 -1.39 0.48
N CYS A 15 -1.50 -0.16 0.03
CA CYS A 15 -2.23 0.82 0.82
C CYS A 15 -3.64 0.34 1.18
N GLY A 16 -4.38 -0.21 0.21
CA GLY A 16 -5.71 -0.78 0.42
C GLY A 16 -5.69 -1.98 1.38
N ALA A 17 -4.70 -2.87 1.24
CA ALA A 17 -4.52 -4.02 2.11
C ALA A 17 -4.26 -3.62 3.57
N LEU A 18 -3.46 -2.58 3.82
CA LEU A 18 -3.21 -2.07 5.17
C LEU A 18 -4.45 -1.39 5.75
N THR A 19 -5.16 -0.60 4.94
CA THR A 19 -6.35 0.16 5.39
C THR A 19 -7.46 -0.75 5.91
N VAL A 20 -7.61 -1.97 5.38
CA VAL A 20 -8.65 -2.92 5.85
C VAL A 20 -8.31 -3.63 7.16
N THR A 21 -7.09 -3.46 7.68
CA THR A 21 -6.68 -4.07 8.96
C THR A 21 -7.12 -3.27 10.19
N GLU A 22 -7.52 -2.01 10.01
CA GLU A 22 -7.95 -1.12 11.08
C GLU A 22 -9.35 -0.55 10.80
N ARG A 23 -9.97 0.05 11.84
CA ARG A 23 -11.33 0.61 11.73
C ARG A 23 -11.30 2.06 11.27
N GLY A 24 -12.16 2.37 10.31
CA GLY A 24 -12.44 3.73 9.82
C GLY A 24 -11.56 4.13 8.64
N ALA A 25 -12.12 4.83 7.66
CA ALA A 25 -11.43 5.10 6.39
C ALA A 25 -10.20 6.01 6.52
N ILE A 26 -10.39 7.22 7.07
CA ILE A 26 -9.31 8.19 7.26
C ILE A 26 -8.36 7.78 8.40
N PRO A 27 -8.83 7.25 9.54
CA PRO A 27 -7.94 6.80 10.60
C PRO A 27 -7.06 5.60 10.21
N ALA A 28 -7.58 4.65 9.43
CA ALA A 28 -6.83 3.48 8.98
C ALA A 28 -5.91 3.75 7.77
N LEU A 29 -5.85 4.99 7.28
CA LEU A 29 -5.01 5.34 6.14
C LEU A 29 -3.53 5.22 6.57
N PRO A 30 -2.75 4.34 5.93
CA PRO A 30 -1.38 4.07 6.35
C PRO A 30 -0.46 5.24 5.99
N THR A 31 0.67 5.34 6.71
CA THR A 31 1.75 6.24 6.30
C THR A 31 2.45 5.70 5.06
N ARG A 32 3.14 6.58 4.33
CA ARG A 32 3.90 6.18 3.14
C ARG A 32 4.97 5.14 3.47
N GLU A 33 5.62 5.30 4.62
CA GLU A 33 6.67 4.41 5.11
C GLU A 33 6.12 3.01 5.38
N ALA A 34 4.94 2.91 6.01
CA ALA A 34 4.28 1.64 6.27
C ALA A 34 3.91 0.91 4.96
N VAL A 35 3.39 1.64 3.96
CA VAL A 35 3.10 1.06 2.64
C VAL A 35 4.39 0.56 1.96
N GLN A 36 5.49 1.32 2.03
CA GLN A 36 6.77 0.92 1.47
C GLN A 36 7.35 -0.32 2.16
N GLN A 37 7.26 -0.39 3.49
CA GLN A 37 7.68 -1.57 4.26
C GLN A 37 6.86 -2.81 3.89
N ALA A 38 5.53 -2.67 3.76
CA ALA A 38 4.66 -3.75 3.35
C ALA A 38 5.02 -4.28 1.94
N ILE A 39 5.31 -3.39 0.99
CA ILE A 39 5.73 -3.80 -0.36
C ILE A 39 7.02 -4.63 -0.30
N VAL A 40 8.00 -4.24 0.52
CA VAL A 40 9.25 -4.99 0.70
C VAL A 40 8.99 -6.35 1.34
N GLN A 41 8.12 -6.40 2.35
CA GLN A 41 7.79 -7.62 3.09
C GLN A 41 7.05 -8.67 2.24
N PHE A 42 6.17 -8.23 1.34
CA PHE A 42 5.34 -9.13 0.51
C PHE A 42 5.90 -9.39 -0.90
N ALA A 43 7.05 -8.79 -1.26
CA ALA A 43 7.70 -8.99 -2.57
C ALA A 43 8.68 -10.19 -2.61
N ALA A 44 8.64 -11.08 -1.60
CA ALA A 44 9.41 -12.33 -1.54
C ALA A 44 8.67 -13.49 -2.23
#